data_AF-A0A6A6EN86-F1
#
_entry.id   AF-A0A6A6EN86-F1
#
_cell.length_a   1.000
_cell.length_b   1.000
_cell.length_c   1.000
_cell.angle_alpha   90.00
_cell.angle_beta   90.00
_cell.angle_gamma   90.00
#
_symmetry.space_group_name_H-M   'P 1'
#
loop_
_entity.id
_entity.type
_entity.pdbx_description
1 polymer ?
#
loop_
_entity_poly.entity_id
_entity_poly.type
_entity_poly.pdbx_seq_one_letter_code
_entity_poly.pdbx_strand_id
1 'polypeptide(L)'
;MVHYTTSAAVRNAFDPLVGIYEWATFDQAPDADKLIEHAGLVAGESVLDLGTGSGRVIIRAKRRVGSALCVGLDCVPGFVDTDAPANIQASGFSPSPDAPASVRINLVRGNVTDGALPNLLRQQLGVPSNPTFNVITGLHVHNTIRPDAQVQALQTWKRLLAPGGRMVISFSALINGTECPASVTLIETPVPFQTQLLNTGQSVINRRIVAQKKIAPSAMWDICKQQVRDLAHRAGLKVVGQMHNIGGENVHNLPLSAPRPNEPANLMTHPNIEALLMTSDPTGYDDISLHLSISATRQLNLHTLAPDQRNIYHIDFLQQYSLSLRQSAEARGQLVNWSQVGVIATLRVRAPGTSAS
;
A
#
# COMPACT_ATOMS: atom_id res chain seq x y z
N MET A 1 -11.97 -5.49 3.85
CA MET A 1 -11.78 -4.03 3.98
C MET A 1 -12.58 -3.43 5.11
N VAL A 2 -12.07 -2.32 5.67
CA VAL A 2 -12.93 -1.23 6.16
C VAL A 2 -12.76 -0.03 5.21
N HIS A 3 -13.60 0.09 4.17
CA HIS A 3 -13.72 1.37 3.47
C HIS A 3 -14.32 2.33 4.49
N TYR A 4 -13.60 3.40 4.82
CA TYR A 4 -14.07 4.33 5.84
C TYR A 4 -15.03 5.31 5.23
N THR A 5 -16.24 5.37 5.79
CA THR A 5 -17.29 6.21 5.22
C THR A 5 -17.17 7.68 5.62
N THR A 6 -16.36 7.97 6.62
CA THR A 6 -16.15 9.30 7.18
C THR A 6 -14.72 9.45 7.70
N SER A 7 -14.23 10.69 7.86
CA SER A 7 -12.96 10.96 8.55
C SER A 7 -12.95 10.37 9.97
N ALA A 8 -14.11 10.36 10.66
CA ALA A 8 -14.21 9.78 11.99
C ALA A 8 -14.00 8.26 11.99
N ALA A 9 -14.49 7.56 10.96
CA ALA A 9 -14.26 6.12 10.81
C ALA A 9 -12.78 5.80 10.55
N VAL A 10 -12.09 6.62 9.73
CA VAL A 10 -10.63 6.49 9.55
C VAL A 10 -9.92 6.70 10.90
N ARG A 11 -10.21 7.79 11.60
CA ARG A 11 -9.60 8.08 12.90
C ARG A 11 -9.82 6.95 13.90
N ASN A 12 -11.04 6.46 14.07
CA ASN A 12 -11.32 5.38 15.01
C ASN A 12 -10.53 4.10 14.72
N ALA A 13 -10.18 3.84 13.47
CA ALA A 13 -9.40 2.66 13.11
C ALA A 13 -7.89 2.86 13.24
N PHE A 14 -7.40 4.08 13.04
CA PHE A 14 -5.95 4.37 13.05
C PHE A 14 -5.45 5.05 14.32
N ASP A 15 -6.31 5.73 15.09
CA ASP A 15 -5.97 6.33 16.40
C ASP A 15 -5.33 5.31 17.36
N PRO A 16 -5.83 4.05 17.48
CA PRO A 16 -5.18 3.04 18.33
C PRO A 16 -3.77 2.63 17.85
N LEU A 17 -3.40 2.98 16.62
CA LEU A 17 -2.08 2.68 16.06
C LEU A 17 -1.08 3.82 16.27
N VAL A 18 -1.50 4.99 16.73
CA VAL A 18 -0.58 6.11 17.03
C VAL A 18 0.49 5.66 18.04
N GLY A 19 1.75 5.97 17.77
CA GLY A 19 2.91 5.57 18.57
C GLY A 19 3.41 4.15 18.29
N ILE A 20 2.59 3.29 17.68
CA ILE A 20 2.94 1.90 17.34
C ILE A 20 2.80 1.59 15.85
N TYR A 21 2.39 2.56 15.01
CA TYR A 21 2.04 2.32 13.62
C TYR A 21 3.22 1.79 12.81
N GLU A 22 4.39 2.41 12.99
CA GLU A 22 5.66 1.96 12.40
C GLU A 22 5.92 0.48 12.72
N TRP A 23 5.68 0.11 13.97
CA TRP A 23 5.88 -1.25 14.46
C TRP A 23 4.81 -2.22 13.95
N ALA A 24 3.54 -1.81 13.94
CA ALA A 24 2.41 -2.63 13.49
C ALA A 24 2.48 -2.95 11.99
N THR A 25 3.13 -2.07 11.21
CA THR A 25 3.19 -2.13 9.74
C THR A 25 4.64 -2.23 9.22
N PHE A 26 5.56 -2.79 10.01
CA PHE A 26 6.99 -2.82 9.65
C PHE A 26 7.27 -3.60 8.35
N ASP A 27 6.45 -4.60 8.04
CA ASP A 27 6.51 -5.38 6.80
C ASP A 27 6.10 -4.57 5.56
N GLN A 28 5.40 -3.45 5.75
CA GLN A 28 5.02 -2.53 4.67
C GLN A 28 6.09 -1.46 4.41
N ALA A 29 7.16 -1.39 5.23
CA ALA A 29 8.24 -0.41 5.05
C ALA A 29 8.89 -0.46 3.65
N PRO A 30 9.13 -1.63 3.03
CA PRO A 30 9.69 -1.70 1.67
C PRO A 30 8.80 -1.07 0.60
N ASP A 31 7.47 -0.97 0.82
CA ASP A 31 6.56 -0.35 -0.14
C ASP A 31 6.86 1.15 -0.29
N ALA A 32 7.30 1.83 0.77
CA ALA A 32 7.67 3.23 0.73
C ALA A 32 8.92 3.47 -0.14
N ASP A 33 9.92 2.60 -0.03
CA ASP A 33 11.14 2.67 -0.85
C ASP A 33 10.81 2.43 -2.34
N LYS A 34 10.00 1.41 -2.62
CA LYS A 34 9.51 1.11 -3.97
C LYS A 34 8.69 2.25 -4.56
N LEU A 35 7.82 2.88 -3.76
CA LEU A 35 7.03 4.03 -4.20
C LEU A 35 7.92 5.23 -4.55
N ILE A 36 8.93 5.53 -3.73
CA ILE A 36 9.85 6.65 -3.96
C ILE A 36 10.77 6.39 -5.16
N GLU A 37 11.24 5.15 -5.34
CA GLU A 37 11.98 4.74 -6.53
C GLU A 37 11.14 4.92 -7.79
N HIS A 38 9.91 4.37 -7.79
CA HIS A 38 8.99 4.50 -8.92
C HIS A 38 8.59 5.96 -9.18
N ALA A 39 8.50 6.77 -8.12
CA ALA A 39 8.22 8.19 -8.27
C ALA A 39 9.32 8.94 -9.02
N GLY A 40 10.56 8.45 -9.03
CA GLY A 40 11.67 9.07 -9.75
C GLY A 40 11.89 10.52 -9.35
N LEU A 41 11.79 10.81 -8.05
CA LEU A 41 11.93 12.16 -7.50
C LEU A 41 13.31 12.74 -7.80
N VAL A 42 13.34 13.99 -8.26
CA VAL A 42 14.59 14.73 -8.50
C VAL A 42 14.67 16.01 -7.66
N ALA A 43 15.89 16.52 -7.49
CA ALA A 43 16.16 17.75 -6.76
C ALA A 43 15.33 18.92 -7.33
N GLY A 44 14.71 19.71 -6.44
CA GLY A 44 13.90 20.87 -6.81
C GLY A 44 12.39 20.59 -6.99
N GLU A 45 11.95 19.32 -7.04
CA GLU A 45 10.53 19.00 -7.14
C GLU A 45 9.78 19.22 -5.81
N SER A 46 8.65 19.93 -5.86
CA SER A 46 7.75 19.99 -4.71
C SER A 46 6.90 18.72 -4.57
N VAL A 47 6.72 18.25 -3.33
CA VAL A 47 6.06 16.98 -3.02
C VAL A 47 4.94 17.17 -2.00
N LEU A 48 3.77 16.59 -2.30
CA LEU A 48 2.68 16.39 -1.35
C LEU A 48 2.49 14.87 -1.12
N ASP A 49 2.55 14.43 0.12
CA ASP A 49 2.31 13.05 0.51
C ASP A 49 0.94 12.90 1.20
N LEU A 50 0.04 12.17 0.55
CA LEU A 50 -1.35 11.97 0.97
C LEU A 50 -1.46 10.76 1.89
N GLY A 51 -2.00 10.96 3.10
CA GLY A 51 -2.03 9.92 4.12
C GLY A 51 -0.62 9.65 4.64
N THR A 52 0.10 10.70 5.06
CA THR A 52 1.53 10.60 5.37
C THR A 52 1.83 9.68 6.56
N GLY A 53 0.84 9.39 7.42
CA GLY A 53 0.98 8.54 8.59
C GLY A 53 2.14 8.99 9.46
N SER A 54 3.03 8.07 9.80
CA SER A 54 4.26 8.32 10.56
C SER A 54 5.38 9.04 9.79
N GLY A 55 5.13 9.47 8.54
CA GLY A 55 6.07 10.24 7.72
C GLY A 55 7.01 9.43 6.82
N ARG A 56 6.81 8.10 6.69
CA ARG A 56 7.73 7.19 5.97
C ARG A 56 8.07 7.63 4.54
N VAL A 57 7.07 8.06 3.79
CA VAL A 57 7.21 8.46 2.39
C VAL A 57 7.74 9.87 2.30
N ILE A 58 7.17 10.85 3.02
CA ILE A 58 7.60 12.25 2.94
C ILE A 58 9.06 12.46 3.41
N ILE A 59 9.54 11.72 4.41
CA ILE A 59 10.95 11.76 4.84
C ILE A 59 11.88 11.30 3.71
N ARG A 60 11.53 10.21 3.04
CA ARG A 60 12.29 9.69 1.89
C ARG A 60 12.24 10.65 0.71
N ALA A 61 11.09 11.26 0.46
CA ALA A 61 10.93 12.28 -0.57
C ALA A 61 11.83 13.48 -0.30
N LYS A 62 11.86 13.98 0.93
CA LYS A 62 12.69 15.13 1.33
C LYS A 62 14.17 14.92 1.03
N ARG A 63 14.68 13.71 1.29
CA ARG A 63 16.08 13.33 0.97
C ARG A 63 16.40 13.45 -0.53
N ARG A 64 15.41 13.24 -1.41
CA ARG A 64 15.60 13.31 -2.87
C ARG A 64 15.47 14.72 -3.41
N VAL A 65 14.51 15.49 -2.90
CA VAL A 65 14.15 16.79 -3.51
C VAL A 65 14.92 17.98 -2.93
N GLY A 66 15.61 17.79 -1.79
CA GLY A 66 16.43 18.82 -1.16
C GLY A 66 15.59 19.96 -0.58
N SER A 67 15.96 21.21 -0.89
CA SER A 67 15.31 22.41 -0.34
C SER A 67 13.90 22.69 -0.88
N ALA A 68 13.40 21.89 -1.82
CA ALA A 68 12.04 22.03 -2.33
C ALA A 68 10.97 21.77 -1.25
N LEU A 69 9.77 22.29 -1.50
CA LEU A 69 8.63 22.16 -0.61
C LEU A 69 8.23 20.69 -0.46
N CYS A 70 8.20 20.20 0.77
CA CYS A 70 7.64 18.89 1.14
C CYS A 70 6.50 19.09 2.12
N VAL A 71 5.36 18.46 1.86
CA VAL A 71 4.16 18.51 2.70
C VAL A 71 3.65 17.10 2.93
N GLY A 72 3.60 16.66 4.18
CA GLY A 72 2.87 15.46 4.59
C GLY A 72 1.47 15.84 5.07
N LEU A 73 0.44 15.13 4.59
CA LEU A 73 -0.95 15.38 4.96
C LEU A 73 -1.60 14.12 5.52
N ASP A 74 -2.24 14.21 6.68
CA ASP A 74 -3.02 13.12 7.26
C ASP A 74 -4.24 13.62 8.03
N CYS A 75 -5.28 12.79 8.15
CA CYS A 75 -6.50 13.12 8.88
C CYS A 75 -6.51 12.63 10.34
N VAL A 76 -5.56 11.77 10.71
CA VAL A 76 -5.38 11.23 12.06
C VAL A 76 -4.48 12.21 12.85
N PRO A 77 -5.01 12.92 13.87
CA PRO A 77 -4.24 13.95 14.57
C PRO A 77 -2.94 13.41 15.17
N GLY A 78 -2.99 12.24 15.82
CA GLY A 78 -1.81 11.64 16.44
C GLY A 78 -0.64 11.36 15.47
N PHE A 79 -0.94 11.04 14.21
CA PHE A 79 0.11 10.88 13.19
C PHE A 79 0.80 12.21 12.86
N VAL A 80 0.03 13.28 12.72
CA VAL A 80 0.55 14.62 12.41
C VAL A 80 1.23 15.29 13.60
N ASP A 81 0.75 15.00 14.82
CA ASP A 81 1.16 15.72 16.03
C ASP A 81 2.23 15.00 16.83
N THR A 82 2.37 13.69 16.66
CA THR A 82 3.24 12.85 17.47
C THR A 82 4.19 12.04 16.60
N ASP A 83 3.66 11.13 15.77
CA ASP A 83 4.51 10.14 15.10
C ASP A 83 5.37 10.75 13.99
N ALA A 84 4.77 11.48 13.04
CA ALA A 84 5.52 12.10 11.95
C ALA A 84 6.53 13.13 12.44
N PRO A 85 6.20 14.07 13.37
CA PRO A 85 7.20 14.98 13.94
C PRO A 85 8.41 14.27 14.53
N ALA A 86 8.18 13.23 15.35
CA ALA A 86 9.26 12.48 16.00
C ALA A 86 10.16 11.78 14.95
N ASN A 87 9.57 11.14 13.95
CA ASN A 87 10.32 10.44 12.90
C ASN A 87 11.05 11.39 11.95
N ILE A 88 10.46 12.54 11.64
CA ILE A 88 11.09 13.61 10.86
C ILE A 88 12.34 14.11 11.58
N GLN A 89 12.22 14.40 12.88
CA GLN A 89 13.35 14.83 13.72
C GLN A 89 14.43 13.77 13.82
N ALA A 90 14.07 12.52 14.10
CA ALA A 90 15.00 11.40 14.15
C ALA A 90 15.73 11.16 12.81
N SER A 91 15.14 11.60 11.70
CA SER A 91 15.71 11.50 10.35
C SER A 91 16.59 12.69 9.96
N GLY A 92 16.85 13.63 10.88
CA GLY A 92 17.68 14.83 10.64
C GLY A 92 16.94 15.97 9.94
N PHE A 93 15.61 15.90 9.87
CA PHE A 93 14.74 16.95 9.31
C PHE A 93 14.00 17.68 10.43
N SER A 94 13.22 18.70 10.08
CA SER A 94 12.42 19.45 11.05
C SER A 94 10.99 19.67 10.55
N PRO A 95 9.98 19.42 11.40
CA PRO A 95 8.60 19.78 11.12
C PRO A 95 8.30 21.27 11.40
N SER A 96 9.25 22.01 11.98
CA SER A 96 9.03 23.40 12.39
C SER A 96 8.90 24.35 11.19
N PRO A 97 7.92 25.27 11.19
CA PRO A 97 7.77 26.30 10.17
C PRO A 97 8.90 27.35 10.17
N ASP A 98 9.79 27.34 11.16
CA ASP A 98 10.94 28.25 11.23
C ASP A 98 12.24 27.60 10.74
N ALA A 99 12.26 26.27 10.56
CA ALA A 99 13.46 25.55 10.15
C ALA A 99 13.90 25.91 8.71
N PRO A 100 15.19 25.87 8.36
CA PRO A 100 15.64 26.12 6.99
C PRO A 100 14.94 25.21 5.96
N ALA A 101 14.63 25.75 4.77
CA ALA A 101 13.94 25.01 3.72
C ALA A 101 14.64 23.69 3.33
N SER A 102 15.97 23.61 3.44
CA SER A 102 16.76 22.39 3.18
C SER A 102 16.39 21.21 4.09
N VAL A 103 15.91 21.49 5.31
CA VAL A 103 15.57 20.46 6.29
C VAL A 103 14.09 20.44 6.68
N ARG A 104 13.31 21.42 6.23
CA ARG A 104 11.89 21.56 6.57
C ARG A 104 11.01 20.55 5.83
N ILE A 105 10.13 19.88 6.58
CA ILE A 105 8.98 19.11 6.08
C ILE A 105 7.73 19.69 6.74
N ASN A 106 6.76 20.18 5.97
CA ASN A 106 5.54 20.74 6.54
C ASN A 106 4.55 19.61 6.79
N LEU A 107 3.81 19.66 7.90
CA LEU A 107 2.75 18.70 8.19
C LEU A 107 1.41 19.43 8.27
N VAL A 108 0.39 18.84 7.65
CA VAL A 108 -0.95 19.42 7.56
C VAL A 108 -1.96 18.38 8.01
N ARG A 109 -2.84 18.77 8.95
CA ARG A 109 -4.02 17.96 9.28
C ARG A 109 -5.11 18.21 8.25
N GLY A 110 -5.56 17.18 7.56
CA GLY A 110 -6.59 17.31 6.54
C GLY A 110 -7.11 15.96 6.02
N ASN A 111 -8.32 15.97 5.46
CA ASN A 111 -8.86 14.79 4.78
C ASN A 111 -8.54 14.87 3.28
N VAL A 112 -7.88 13.84 2.75
CA VAL A 112 -7.52 13.70 1.33
C VAL A 112 -8.74 13.70 0.39
N THR A 113 -9.93 13.36 0.87
CA THR A 113 -11.17 13.35 0.06
C THR A 113 -11.93 14.67 0.10
N ASP A 114 -11.49 15.65 0.90
CA ASP A 114 -12.18 16.93 1.04
C ASP A 114 -11.98 17.79 -0.21
N GLY A 115 -13.08 18.22 -0.85
CA GLY A 115 -13.03 19.12 -2.00
C GLY A 115 -12.38 20.48 -1.70
N ALA A 116 -12.39 20.91 -0.43
CA ALA A 116 -11.77 22.14 0.05
C ALA A 116 -10.27 22.01 0.37
N LEU A 117 -9.68 20.83 0.17
CA LEU A 117 -8.26 20.56 0.42
C LEU A 117 -7.28 21.62 -0.14
N PRO A 118 -7.45 22.16 -1.37
CA PRO A 118 -6.57 23.22 -1.86
C PRO A 118 -6.59 24.49 -0.99
N ASN A 119 -7.77 24.88 -0.49
CA ASN A 119 -7.92 26.05 0.37
C ASN A 119 -7.30 25.81 1.75
N LEU A 120 -7.46 24.60 2.30
CA LEU A 120 -6.84 24.19 3.55
C LEU A 120 -5.31 24.27 3.45
N LEU A 121 -4.72 23.69 2.40
CA LEU A 121 -3.28 23.74 2.17
C LEU A 121 -2.78 25.18 1.99
N ARG A 122 -3.51 26.01 1.25
CA ARG A 122 -3.20 27.44 1.09
C ARG A 122 -3.12 28.16 2.44
N GLN A 123 -4.12 27.96 3.28
CA GLN A 123 -4.21 28.58 4.61
C GLN A 123 -3.09 28.10 5.54
N GLN A 124 -2.89 26.78 5.65
CA GLN A 124 -1.90 26.23 6.59
C GLN A 124 -0.45 26.46 6.15
N LEU A 125 -0.18 26.54 4.86
CA LEU A 125 1.17 26.87 4.35
C LEU A 125 1.41 28.39 4.25
N GLY A 126 0.38 29.22 4.49
CA GLY A 126 0.50 30.69 4.43
C GLY A 126 0.84 31.22 3.04
N VAL A 127 0.41 30.54 1.97
CA VAL A 127 0.73 30.92 0.58
C VAL A 127 -0.40 31.74 -0.06
N PRO A 128 -0.09 32.66 -1.00
CA PRO A 128 -1.09 33.59 -1.55
C PRO A 128 -2.10 32.92 -2.49
N SER A 129 -1.76 31.75 -3.04
CA SER A 129 -2.60 30.97 -3.96
C SER A 129 -2.54 29.49 -3.59
N ASN A 130 -3.48 28.69 -4.12
CA ASN A 130 -3.50 27.26 -3.86
C ASN A 130 -2.16 26.64 -4.28
N PRO A 131 -1.47 25.91 -3.38
CA PRO A 131 -0.18 25.33 -3.71
C PRO A 131 -0.33 24.28 -4.80
N THR A 132 0.68 24.19 -5.65
CA THR A 132 0.80 23.13 -6.64
C THR A 132 2.08 22.33 -6.43
N PHE A 133 2.02 21.05 -6.76
CA PHE A 133 3.08 20.08 -6.49
C PHE A 133 3.56 19.44 -7.78
N ASN A 134 4.88 19.30 -7.96
CA ASN A 134 5.43 18.54 -9.07
C ASN A 134 5.08 17.05 -8.93
N VAL A 135 5.07 16.55 -7.69
CA VAL A 135 4.77 15.15 -7.38
C VAL A 135 3.79 15.05 -6.21
N ILE A 136 2.76 14.22 -6.38
CA ILE A 136 1.87 13.84 -5.28
C ILE A 136 2.06 12.35 -5.04
N THR A 137 2.42 11.95 -3.82
CA THR A 137 2.55 10.55 -3.41
C THR A 137 1.37 10.13 -2.54
N GLY A 138 1.10 8.83 -2.49
CA GLY A 138 0.07 8.27 -1.62
C GLY A 138 0.21 6.76 -1.52
N LEU A 139 0.73 6.30 -0.39
CA LEU A 139 0.92 4.88 -0.11
C LEU A 139 -0.25 4.38 0.74
N HIS A 140 -0.97 3.38 0.25
CA HIS A 140 -2.14 2.72 0.86
C HIS A 140 -3.34 3.63 1.14
N VAL A 141 -3.20 4.95 0.97
CA VAL A 141 -4.24 5.95 1.18
C VAL A 141 -5.47 5.72 0.29
N HIS A 142 -5.30 5.22 -0.92
CA HIS A 142 -6.44 4.97 -1.81
C HIS A 142 -7.40 3.91 -1.23
N ASN A 143 -6.88 2.95 -0.47
CA ASN A 143 -7.66 1.87 0.12
C ASN A 143 -8.54 2.35 1.28
N THR A 144 -8.24 3.52 1.85
CA THR A 144 -9.06 4.13 2.91
C THR A 144 -10.21 4.97 2.35
N ILE A 145 -10.25 5.19 1.02
CA ILE A 145 -11.26 5.99 0.33
C ILE A 145 -12.37 5.10 -0.20
N ARG A 146 -13.63 5.50 0.03
CA ARG A 146 -14.80 4.81 -0.52
C ARG A 146 -14.79 4.78 -2.05
N PRO A 147 -15.26 3.70 -2.70
CA PRO A 147 -15.25 3.58 -4.17
C PRO A 147 -15.95 4.73 -4.91
N ASP A 148 -17.04 5.25 -4.36
CA ASP A 148 -17.81 6.36 -4.95
C ASP A 148 -17.11 7.72 -4.82
N ALA A 149 -16.22 7.89 -3.84
CA ALA A 149 -15.44 9.11 -3.62
C ALA A 149 -14.09 9.13 -4.35
N GLN A 150 -13.58 7.98 -4.81
CA GLN A 150 -12.25 7.86 -5.41
C GLN A 150 -12.04 8.76 -6.63
N VAL A 151 -13.04 8.86 -7.51
CA VAL A 151 -12.94 9.74 -8.70
C VAL A 151 -12.83 11.21 -8.29
N GLN A 152 -13.67 11.65 -7.34
CA GLN A 152 -13.65 13.04 -6.85
C GLN A 152 -12.34 13.37 -6.11
N ALA A 153 -11.80 12.42 -5.34
CA ALA A 153 -10.51 12.55 -4.68
C ALA A 153 -9.39 12.76 -5.71
N LEU A 154 -9.30 11.88 -6.73
CA LEU A 154 -8.33 12.03 -7.81
C LEU A 154 -8.48 13.34 -8.59
N GLN A 155 -9.71 13.79 -8.84
CA GLN A 155 -9.96 15.10 -9.46
C GLN A 155 -9.49 16.25 -8.58
N THR A 156 -9.62 16.12 -7.26
CA THR A 156 -9.14 17.13 -6.30
C THR A 156 -7.63 17.16 -6.25
N TRP A 157 -6.96 16.00 -6.19
CA TRP A 157 -5.50 15.90 -6.22
C TRP A 157 -4.93 16.37 -7.56
N LYS A 158 -5.62 16.11 -8.66
CA LYS A 158 -5.28 16.65 -9.99
C LYS A 158 -5.21 18.19 -9.98
N ARG A 159 -6.09 18.89 -9.25
CA ARG A 159 -6.04 20.37 -9.13
C ARG A 159 -4.83 20.87 -8.33
N LEU A 160 -4.19 20.00 -7.55
CA LEU A 160 -2.98 20.30 -6.79
C LEU A 160 -1.70 19.99 -7.58
N LEU A 161 -1.79 19.43 -8.80
CA LEU A 161 -0.60 19.21 -9.62
C LEU A 161 -0.15 20.50 -10.30
N ALA A 162 1.15 20.75 -10.26
CA ALA A 162 1.79 21.73 -11.13
C ALA A 162 1.69 21.27 -12.60
N PRO A 163 1.76 22.19 -13.59
CA PRO A 163 1.86 21.81 -15.00
C PRO A 163 2.98 20.78 -15.23
N GLY A 164 2.64 19.66 -15.87
CA GLY A 164 3.58 18.55 -16.11
C GLY A 164 3.80 17.62 -14.90
N GLY A 165 3.21 17.92 -13.74
CA GLY A 165 3.31 17.11 -12.53
C GLY A 165 2.69 15.71 -12.65
N ARG A 166 2.99 14.86 -11.67
CA ARG A 166 2.55 13.46 -11.61
C ARG A 166 2.04 13.07 -10.23
N MET A 167 1.07 12.17 -10.20
CA MET A 167 0.64 11.45 -9.00
C MET A 167 1.28 10.05 -9.02
N VAL A 168 1.80 9.59 -7.89
CA VAL A 168 2.39 8.26 -7.73
C VAL A 168 1.71 7.61 -6.53
N ILE A 169 0.66 6.86 -6.83
CA ILE A 169 -0.30 6.36 -5.84
C ILE A 169 -0.33 4.85 -5.89
N SER A 170 -0.46 4.23 -4.74
CA SER A 170 -0.68 2.80 -4.63
C SER A 170 -2.17 2.47 -4.55
N PHE A 171 -2.58 1.41 -5.27
CA PHE A 171 -3.95 0.98 -5.41
C PHE A 171 -4.05 -0.51 -5.10
N SER A 172 -5.08 -0.94 -4.37
CA SER A 172 -5.44 -2.35 -4.25
C SER A 172 -6.59 -2.72 -5.20
N ALA A 173 -6.59 -3.97 -5.65
CA ALA A 173 -7.65 -4.55 -6.46
C ALA A 173 -8.93 -4.70 -5.65
N LEU A 174 -10.07 -4.29 -6.24
CA LEU A 174 -11.39 -4.50 -5.67
C LEU A 174 -12.26 -5.25 -6.65
N ILE A 175 -12.61 -6.48 -6.32
CA ILE A 175 -13.45 -7.32 -7.17
C ILE A 175 -14.73 -7.57 -6.39
N ASN A 176 -15.84 -7.09 -6.95
CA ASN A 176 -17.15 -7.06 -6.30
C ASN A 176 -17.12 -6.41 -4.89
N GLY A 177 -16.42 -5.28 -4.76
CA GLY A 177 -16.30 -4.56 -3.49
C GLY A 177 -15.38 -5.22 -2.45
N THR A 178 -14.69 -6.29 -2.83
CA THR A 178 -13.88 -7.11 -1.93
C THR A 178 -12.42 -7.06 -2.33
N GLU A 179 -11.54 -6.91 -1.34
CA GLU A 179 -10.08 -6.91 -1.53
C GLU A 179 -9.59 -8.31 -1.85
N CYS A 180 -8.69 -8.41 -2.83
CA CYS A 180 -8.02 -9.66 -3.16
C CYS A 180 -6.74 -9.80 -2.31
N PRO A 181 -6.63 -10.83 -1.44
CA PRO A 181 -5.39 -11.12 -0.73
C PRO A 181 -4.26 -11.43 -1.71
N ALA A 182 -3.07 -10.83 -1.54
CA ALA A 182 -1.90 -11.11 -2.38
C ALA A 182 -0.95 -12.11 -1.74
N SER A 183 -0.58 -11.87 -0.48
CA SER A 183 0.38 -12.68 0.24
C SER A 183 0.09 -12.73 1.74
N VAL A 184 0.68 -13.73 2.38
CA VAL A 184 0.69 -13.94 3.83
C VAL A 184 2.11 -13.75 4.30
N THR A 185 2.33 -12.93 5.32
CA THR A 185 3.64 -12.79 5.96
C THR A 185 3.52 -13.35 7.39
N LEU A 186 4.34 -14.37 7.68
CA LEU A 186 4.44 -14.96 9.01
C LEU A 186 5.59 -14.31 9.78
N ILE A 187 5.29 -13.86 10.99
CA ILE A 187 6.19 -13.08 11.82
C ILE A 187 6.33 -13.77 13.16
N GLU A 188 7.56 -14.09 13.53
CA GLU A 188 7.89 -14.53 14.88
C GLU A 188 8.34 -13.36 15.73
N THR A 189 7.92 -13.40 16.99
CA THR A 189 8.43 -12.51 18.02
C THR A 189 9.34 -13.36 18.90
N PRO A 190 10.68 -13.15 18.91
CA PRO A 190 11.57 -13.90 19.77
C PRO A 190 11.14 -13.75 21.23
N VAL A 191 11.08 -14.87 21.94
CA VAL A 191 10.85 -14.91 23.39
C VAL A 191 12.19 -15.27 24.06
N PRO A 192 12.62 -14.53 25.11
CA PRO A 192 11.94 -13.38 25.73
C PRO A 192 11.96 -12.15 24.82
N PHE A 193 10.94 -11.29 24.96
CA PHE A 193 10.87 -10.02 24.23
C PHE A 193 12.14 -9.22 24.49
N GLN A 194 13.05 -9.19 23.51
CA GLN A 194 14.15 -8.24 23.54
C GLN A 194 13.60 -6.89 23.14
N THR A 195 13.18 -6.11 24.13
CA THR A 195 12.97 -4.67 23.96
C THR A 195 14.33 -4.01 23.88
N GLN A 196 14.77 -3.64 22.69
CA GLN A 196 15.94 -2.77 22.55
C GLN A 196 15.48 -1.33 22.79
N LEU A 197 15.96 -0.71 23.87
CA LEU A 197 15.82 0.73 24.05
C LEU A 197 16.63 1.42 22.96
N LEU A 198 15.97 2.05 22.00
CA LEU A 198 16.62 2.98 21.10
C LEU A 198 17.08 4.20 21.91
N ASN A 199 18.10 4.91 21.41
CA ASN A 199 18.58 6.18 21.99
C ASN A 199 17.47 7.26 22.07
N THR A 200 16.29 7.01 21.50
CA THR A 200 15.08 7.83 21.55
C THR A 200 14.14 7.48 22.72
N GLY A 201 14.46 6.49 23.56
CA GLY A 201 13.61 6.03 24.66
C GLY A 201 12.49 5.06 24.23
N GLN A 202 12.44 4.67 22.96
CA GLN A 202 11.47 3.70 22.44
C GLN A 202 11.97 2.26 22.61
N SER A 203 11.12 1.39 23.15
CA SER A 203 11.34 -0.05 23.20
C SER A 203 11.00 -0.69 21.85
N VAL A 204 12.00 -1.24 21.16
CA VAL A 204 11.79 -2.00 19.92
C VAL A 204 11.67 -3.47 20.26
N ILE A 205 10.52 -4.07 19.95
CA ILE A 205 10.36 -5.53 19.99
C ILE A 205 11.03 -6.09 18.75
N ASN A 206 12.08 -6.90 18.92
CA ASN A 206 12.65 -7.67 17.82
C ASN A 206 11.54 -8.53 17.19
N ARG A 207 11.27 -8.33 15.90
CA ARG A 207 10.34 -9.16 15.12
C ARG A 207 11.11 -9.72 13.95
N ARG A 208 10.95 -11.01 13.69
CA ARG A 208 11.58 -11.69 12.56
C ARG A 208 10.50 -12.15 11.61
N ILE A 209 10.58 -11.73 10.35
CA ILE A 209 9.80 -12.36 9.29
C ILE A 209 10.38 -13.75 9.08
N VAL A 210 9.56 -14.79 9.26
CA VAL A 210 9.99 -16.18 9.14
C VAL A 210 9.54 -16.82 7.84
N ALA A 211 8.41 -16.37 7.31
CA ALA A 211 7.89 -16.84 6.04
C ALA A 211 7.12 -15.73 5.32
N GLN A 212 7.09 -15.83 4.00
CA GLN A 212 6.13 -15.10 3.19
C GLN A 212 5.60 -16.02 2.09
N LYS A 213 4.28 -16.12 1.96
CA LYS A 213 3.60 -16.96 0.98
C LYS A 213 2.78 -16.11 0.03
N LYS A 214 3.12 -16.10 -1.26
CA LYS A 214 2.30 -15.44 -2.30
C LYS A 214 1.12 -16.35 -2.64
N ILE A 215 -0.10 -15.84 -2.50
CA ILE A 215 -1.33 -16.60 -2.68
C ILE A 215 -2.16 -16.12 -3.87
N ALA A 216 -2.08 -14.86 -4.30
CA ALA A 216 -2.82 -14.46 -5.50
C ALA A 216 -2.15 -14.95 -6.80
N PRO A 217 -2.93 -15.37 -7.81
CA PRO A 217 -2.43 -15.61 -9.16
C PRO A 217 -2.16 -14.30 -9.89
N SER A 218 -1.20 -14.30 -10.83
CA SER A 218 -0.76 -13.11 -11.58
C SER A 218 -1.90 -12.34 -12.26
N ALA A 219 -2.94 -13.04 -12.71
CA ALA A 219 -4.12 -12.43 -13.33
C ALA A 219 -4.83 -11.40 -12.44
N MET A 220 -4.75 -11.53 -11.10
CA MET A 220 -5.36 -10.56 -10.18
C MET A 220 -4.67 -9.20 -10.26
N TRP A 221 -3.36 -9.16 -10.51
CA TRP A 221 -2.65 -7.89 -10.72
C TRP A 221 -3.05 -7.24 -12.04
N ASP A 222 -3.36 -8.00 -13.08
CA ASP A 222 -3.82 -7.43 -14.35
C ASP A 222 -5.22 -6.81 -14.22
N ILE A 223 -6.10 -7.44 -13.44
CA ILE A 223 -7.39 -6.82 -13.04
C ILE A 223 -7.14 -5.51 -12.29
N CYS A 224 -6.23 -5.51 -11.30
CA CYS A 224 -5.86 -4.31 -10.57
C CYS A 224 -5.37 -3.19 -11.51
N LYS A 225 -4.46 -3.51 -12.43
CA LYS A 225 -3.94 -2.55 -13.42
C LYS A 225 -5.06 -1.97 -14.28
N GLN A 226 -6.02 -2.79 -14.70
CA GLN A 226 -7.16 -2.35 -15.50
C GLN A 226 -8.07 -1.41 -14.70
N GLN A 227 -8.41 -1.77 -13.47
CA GLN A 227 -9.21 -0.91 -12.57
C GLN A 227 -8.56 0.46 -12.36
N VAL A 228 -7.24 0.51 -12.18
CA VAL A 228 -6.51 1.78 -12.06
C VAL A 228 -6.59 2.60 -13.35
N ARG A 229 -6.49 1.96 -14.52
CA ARG A 229 -6.66 2.66 -15.81
C ARG A 229 -8.06 3.25 -15.96
N ASP A 230 -9.09 2.49 -15.62
CA ASP A 230 -10.48 2.92 -15.72
C ASP A 230 -10.79 4.06 -14.75
N LEU A 231 -10.30 3.95 -13.50
CA LEU A 231 -10.45 4.98 -12.49
C LEU A 231 -9.72 6.27 -12.91
N ALA A 232 -8.46 6.16 -13.37
CA ALA A 232 -7.70 7.30 -13.87
C ALA A 232 -8.40 7.96 -15.07
N HIS A 233 -8.94 7.17 -16.00
CA HIS A 233 -9.71 7.66 -17.13
C HIS A 233 -10.90 8.51 -16.67
N ARG A 234 -11.72 7.99 -15.74
CA ARG A 234 -12.89 8.70 -15.18
C ARG A 234 -12.52 10.00 -14.46
N ALA A 235 -11.32 10.07 -13.87
CA ALA A 235 -10.79 11.28 -13.25
C ALA A 235 -10.13 12.27 -14.25
N GLY A 236 -10.11 11.96 -15.55
CA GLY A 236 -9.45 12.79 -16.58
C GLY A 236 -7.93 12.76 -16.47
N LEU A 237 -7.38 11.61 -16.07
CA LEU A 237 -5.95 11.31 -15.95
C LEU A 237 -5.58 10.18 -16.93
N LYS A 238 -4.28 10.01 -17.17
CA LYS A 238 -3.73 8.85 -17.86
C LYS A 238 -2.70 8.17 -16.98
N VAL A 239 -2.68 6.85 -17.02
CA VAL A 239 -1.61 6.04 -16.44
C VAL A 239 -0.42 6.09 -17.40
N VAL A 240 0.76 6.47 -16.90
CA VAL A 240 2.00 6.53 -17.71
C VAL A 240 3.09 5.59 -17.21
N GLY A 241 2.86 4.93 -16.07
CA GLY A 241 3.72 3.89 -15.52
C GLY A 241 2.95 3.08 -14.48
N GLN A 242 3.22 1.79 -14.40
CA GLN A 242 2.69 0.90 -13.36
C GLN A 242 3.77 -0.09 -12.95
N MET A 243 3.79 -0.42 -11.66
CA MET A 243 4.65 -1.45 -11.10
C MET A 243 3.80 -2.39 -10.23
N HIS A 244 3.99 -3.71 -10.40
CA HIS A 244 3.54 -4.70 -9.41
C HIS A 244 4.35 -4.44 -8.15
N ASN A 245 3.79 -4.21 -6.96
CA ASN A 245 4.65 -4.33 -5.78
C ASN A 245 4.05 -4.20 -4.37
N ILE A 246 2.75 -3.93 -4.18
CA ILE A 246 2.21 -4.11 -2.83
C ILE A 246 2.01 -5.60 -2.62
N GLY A 247 2.72 -6.19 -1.66
CA GLY A 247 2.57 -7.61 -1.33
C GLY A 247 3.11 -8.60 -2.38
N GLY A 248 3.91 -8.12 -3.35
CA GLY A 248 4.41 -8.89 -4.49
C GLY A 248 5.71 -9.66 -4.25
N GLU A 249 6.26 -10.25 -5.32
CA GLU A 249 7.45 -11.09 -5.30
C GLU A 249 8.64 -10.42 -4.60
N ASN A 250 9.23 -11.12 -3.61
CA ASN A 250 10.42 -10.71 -2.86
C ASN A 250 10.36 -9.37 -2.10
N VAL A 251 9.27 -9.05 -1.36
CA VAL A 251 9.26 -7.85 -0.50
C VAL A 251 10.38 -7.84 0.55
N HIS A 252 10.92 -9.02 0.90
CA HIS A 252 11.90 -9.18 1.99
C HIS A 252 13.16 -9.98 1.63
N ASN A 253 13.45 -10.22 0.34
CA ASN A 253 14.62 -11.00 -0.10
C ASN A 253 14.79 -12.37 0.60
N LEU A 254 13.69 -13.03 0.95
CA LEU A 254 13.73 -14.37 1.56
C LEU A 254 13.99 -15.44 0.48
N PRO A 255 14.86 -16.44 0.73
CA PRO A 255 15.13 -17.51 -0.22
C PRO A 255 13.87 -18.37 -0.45
N LEU A 256 13.67 -18.80 -1.70
CA LEU A 256 12.62 -19.75 -2.07
C LEU A 256 12.83 -21.08 -1.33
N SER A 257 11.82 -21.54 -0.58
CA SER A 257 11.90 -22.75 0.25
C SER A 257 11.49 -24.04 -0.48
N ALA A 258 10.68 -23.95 -1.54
CA ALA A 258 10.18 -25.12 -2.25
C ALA A 258 10.70 -25.22 -3.70
N PRO A 259 11.11 -26.43 -4.17
CA PRO A 259 11.34 -26.66 -5.59
C PRO A 259 10.04 -26.49 -6.37
N ARG A 260 10.13 -25.94 -7.59
CA ARG A 260 9.02 -25.88 -8.55
C ARG A 260 8.48 -27.31 -8.74
N PRO A 261 7.16 -27.52 -8.83
CA PRO A 261 6.64 -28.85 -9.12
C PRO A 261 7.13 -29.34 -10.48
N ASN A 262 7.40 -30.64 -10.57
CA ASN A 262 7.77 -31.29 -11.82
C ASN A 262 6.58 -31.46 -12.78
N GLU A 263 5.35 -31.29 -12.29
CA GLU A 263 4.12 -31.31 -13.10
C GLU A 263 3.54 -29.91 -13.24
N PRO A 264 3.12 -29.50 -14.44
CA PRO A 264 2.39 -28.24 -14.61
C PRO A 264 1.04 -28.33 -13.88
N ALA A 265 0.66 -27.23 -13.20
CA ALA A 265 -0.47 -27.20 -12.26
C ALA A 265 -1.83 -27.60 -12.87
N ASN A 266 -1.96 -27.55 -14.19
CA ASN A 266 -3.13 -28.03 -14.94
C ASN A 266 -3.29 -29.56 -14.96
N LEU A 267 -2.34 -30.33 -14.41
CA LEU A 267 -2.38 -31.79 -14.32
C LEU A 267 -2.53 -32.32 -12.88
N MET A 268 -2.54 -31.44 -11.87
CA MET A 268 -2.61 -31.84 -10.46
C MET A 268 -4.04 -32.11 -9.99
N THR A 269 -4.22 -33.15 -9.18
CA THR A 269 -5.51 -33.45 -8.51
C THR A 269 -5.69 -32.58 -7.25
N HIS A 270 -6.93 -32.36 -6.81
CA HIS A 270 -7.24 -31.57 -5.60
C HIS A 270 -6.47 -32.06 -4.35
N PRO A 271 -6.39 -33.37 -4.04
CA PRO A 271 -5.61 -33.85 -2.90
C PRO A 271 -4.11 -33.58 -3.03
N ASN A 272 -3.57 -33.56 -4.26
CA ASN A 272 -2.16 -33.25 -4.51
C ASN A 272 -1.88 -31.75 -4.33
N ILE A 273 -2.81 -30.88 -4.75
CA ILE A 273 -2.72 -29.43 -4.50
C ILE A 273 -2.84 -29.15 -2.99
N GLU A 274 -3.84 -29.71 -2.31
CA GLU A 274 -3.99 -29.57 -0.86
C GLU A 274 -2.78 -30.12 -0.10
N ALA A 275 -2.28 -31.31 -0.43
CA ALA A 275 -1.09 -31.87 0.20
C ALA A 275 0.10 -30.93 0.00
N LEU A 276 0.34 -30.43 -1.21
CA LEU A 276 1.48 -29.56 -1.50
C LEU A 276 1.38 -28.17 -0.84
N LEU A 277 0.15 -27.64 -0.70
CA LEU A 277 -0.16 -26.42 0.07
C LEU A 277 0.00 -26.62 1.59
N MET A 278 -0.15 -27.84 2.07
CA MET A 278 -0.14 -28.21 3.50
C MET A 278 1.21 -28.81 3.97
N THR A 279 2.06 -29.30 3.06
CA THR A 279 3.36 -29.92 3.35
C THR A 279 4.55 -28.98 3.23
N SER A 280 4.36 -27.74 2.76
CA SER A 280 5.49 -26.80 2.66
C SER A 280 5.87 -26.26 4.05
N ASP A 281 7.01 -26.73 4.54
CA ASP A 281 7.66 -26.29 5.78
C ASP A 281 7.64 -24.74 5.82
N PRO A 282 7.13 -24.11 6.88
CA PRO A 282 6.94 -22.65 6.94
C PRO A 282 8.25 -21.85 6.99
N THR A 283 9.42 -22.47 6.80
CA THR A 283 10.71 -21.77 6.76
C THR A 283 11.09 -21.37 5.33
N GLY A 284 10.72 -20.15 4.91
CA GLY A 284 11.15 -19.55 3.63
C GLY A 284 10.05 -18.87 2.80
N TYR A 285 10.39 -18.50 1.55
CA TYR A 285 9.45 -17.94 0.57
C TYR A 285 8.86 -19.05 -0.30
N ASP A 286 7.53 -19.21 -0.31
CA ASP A 286 6.86 -20.14 -1.24
C ASP A 286 5.98 -19.35 -2.22
N ASP A 287 6.24 -19.51 -3.53
CA ASP A 287 5.35 -19.00 -4.58
C ASP A 287 4.26 -20.04 -4.88
N ILE A 288 3.21 -20.00 -4.07
CA ILE A 288 2.04 -20.86 -4.22
C ILE A 288 1.18 -20.45 -5.43
N SER A 289 1.37 -19.25 -5.98
CA SER A 289 0.57 -18.76 -7.12
C SER A 289 0.71 -19.63 -8.37
N LEU A 290 1.80 -20.39 -8.50
CA LEU A 290 2.01 -21.38 -9.56
C LEU A 290 1.17 -22.65 -9.37
N HIS A 291 0.71 -22.96 -8.16
CA HIS A 291 -0.03 -24.18 -7.81
C HIS A 291 -1.55 -24.01 -7.80
N LEU A 292 -2.04 -22.77 -7.85
CA LEU A 292 -3.46 -22.47 -7.80
C LEU A 292 -4.10 -22.58 -9.19
N SER A 293 -4.02 -23.77 -9.78
CA SER A 293 -5.03 -24.28 -10.72
C SER A 293 -6.07 -25.03 -9.90
N ILE A 294 -6.82 -24.32 -9.06
CA ILE A 294 -7.64 -24.96 -8.02
C ILE A 294 -9.02 -25.32 -8.57
N SER A 295 -9.34 -26.61 -8.54
CA SER A 295 -10.73 -27.09 -8.54
C SER A 295 -11.27 -27.11 -7.11
N ALA A 296 -11.72 -25.97 -6.56
CA ALA A 296 -12.19 -25.94 -5.17
C ALA A 296 -13.60 -26.54 -5.03
N THR A 297 -13.70 -27.58 -4.18
CA THR A 297 -14.82 -27.96 -3.28
C THR A 297 -16.24 -28.19 -3.80
N ARG A 298 -16.56 -28.01 -5.08
CA ARG A 298 -17.75 -28.61 -5.74
C ARG A 298 -17.35 -29.03 -7.15
N GLN A 299 -18.08 -29.94 -7.77
CA GLN A 299 -17.93 -30.35 -9.18
C GLN A 299 -18.18 -29.18 -10.16
N LEU A 300 -17.45 -28.07 -10.02
CA LEU A 300 -17.64 -26.83 -10.76
C LEU A 300 -16.46 -26.69 -11.72
N ASN A 301 -16.74 -26.86 -13.01
CA ASN A 301 -15.77 -26.59 -14.05
C ASN A 301 -15.61 -25.06 -14.19
N LEU A 302 -14.53 -24.49 -13.66
CA LEU A 302 -14.29 -23.04 -13.74
C LEU A 302 -14.29 -22.54 -15.19
N HIS A 303 -13.94 -23.38 -16.18
CA HIS A 303 -13.94 -23.01 -17.59
C HIS A 303 -15.34 -22.73 -18.16
N THR A 304 -16.41 -23.21 -17.52
CA THR A 304 -17.79 -22.95 -17.95
C THR A 304 -18.35 -21.66 -17.36
N LEU A 305 -17.63 -20.99 -16.47
CA LEU A 305 -18.06 -19.74 -15.84
C LEU A 305 -17.64 -18.53 -16.67
N ALA A 306 -18.46 -17.48 -16.63
CA ALA A 306 -18.06 -16.18 -17.15
C ALA A 306 -16.82 -15.64 -16.40
N PRO A 307 -15.97 -14.80 -17.02
CA PRO A 307 -14.78 -14.24 -16.38
C PRO A 307 -15.04 -13.63 -14.99
N ASP A 308 -16.12 -12.85 -14.83
CA ASP A 308 -16.44 -12.21 -13.55
C ASP A 308 -16.82 -13.22 -12.46
N GLN A 309 -17.55 -14.27 -12.83
CA GLN A 309 -17.89 -15.36 -11.91
C GLN A 309 -16.65 -16.11 -11.44
N ARG A 310 -15.71 -16.41 -12.36
CA ARG A 310 -14.42 -17.03 -11.99
C ARG A 310 -13.63 -16.18 -11.01
N ASN A 311 -13.57 -14.87 -11.23
CA ASN A 311 -12.84 -13.96 -10.36
C ASN A 311 -13.42 -13.93 -8.95
N ILE A 312 -14.75 -13.95 -8.81
CA ILE A 312 -15.43 -14.05 -7.51
C ILE A 312 -15.02 -15.34 -6.79
N TYR A 313 -15.11 -16.49 -7.48
CA TYR A 313 -14.72 -17.78 -6.89
C TYR A 313 -13.25 -17.81 -6.45
N HIS A 314 -12.33 -17.26 -7.24
CA HIS A 314 -10.93 -17.19 -6.86
C HIS A 314 -10.74 -16.39 -5.56
N ILE A 315 -11.46 -15.28 -5.39
CA ILE A 315 -11.30 -14.45 -4.19
C ILE A 315 -11.88 -15.10 -2.96
N ASP A 316 -13.08 -15.66 -3.06
CA ASP A 316 -13.70 -16.39 -1.96
C ASP A 316 -12.76 -17.51 -1.48
N PHE A 317 -12.13 -18.23 -2.42
CA PHE A 317 -11.11 -19.22 -2.10
C PHE A 317 -9.89 -18.59 -1.41
N LEU A 318 -9.30 -17.53 -1.98
CA LEU A 318 -8.13 -16.85 -1.41
C LEU A 318 -8.41 -16.30 0.00
N GLN A 319 -9.65 -15.88 0.27
CA GLN A 319 -10.09 -15.46 1.58
C GLN A 319 -10.19 -16.62 2.57
N GLN A 320 -10.77 -17.74 2.15
CA GLN A 320 -10.84 -18.94 3.00
C GLN A 320 -9.45 -19.51 3.30
N TYR A 321 -8.59 -19.57 2.28
CA TYR A 321 -7.21 -20.03 2.43
C TYR A 321 -6.39 -19.09 3.32
N SER A 322 -6.55 -17.76 3.16
CA SER A 322 -5.92 -16.79 4.06
C SER A 322 -6.36 -16.97 5.52
N LEU A 323 -7.66 -17.12 5.77
CA LEU A 323 -8.17 -17.38 7.13
C LEU A 323 -7.62 -18.68 7.73
N SER A 324 -7.53 -19.76 6.94
CA SER A 324 -6.96 -21.03 7.40
C SER A 324 -5.48 -20.89 7.79
N LEU A 325 -4.67 -20.22 6.96
CA LEU A 325 -3.27 -19.92 7.27
C LEU A 325 -3.13 -19.07 8.52
N ARG A 326 -4.03 -18.10 8.73
CA ARG A 326 -4.08 -17.29 9.94
C ARG A 326 -4.24 -18.14 11.19
N GLN A 327 -5.29 -18.96 11.21
CA GLN A 327 -5.62 -19.82 12.35
C GLN A 327 -4.48 -20.79 12.67
N SER A 328 -3.85 -21.35 11.63
CA SER A 328 -2.71 -22.25 11.76
C SER A 328 -1.48 -21.57 12.38
N ALA A 329 -1.19 -20.33 11.96
CA ALA A 329 -0.06 -19.57 12.49
C ALA A 329 -0.31 -19.02 13.90
N GLU A 330 -1.52 -18.54 14.18
CA GLU A 330 -1.92 -18.11 15.54
C GLU A 330 -1.84 -19.28 16.53
N ALA A 331 -2.23 -20.49 16.12
CA ALA A 331 -2.07 -21.70 16.94
C ALA A 331 -0.60 -22.06 17.25
N ARG A 332 0.36 -21.56 16.45
CA ARG A 332 1.81 -21.68 16.69
C ARG A 332 2.40 -20.48 17.42
N GLY A 333 1.58 -19.53 17.87
CA GLY A 333 2.05 -18.29 18.52
C GLY A 333 2.72 -17.30 17.57
N GLN A 334 2.50 -17.43 16.26
CA GLN A 334 3.04 -16.53 15.24
C GLN A 334 2.07 -15.37 14.98
N LEU A 335 2.62 -14.20 14.66
CA LEU A 335 1.86 -13.06 14.13
C LEU A 335 1.71 -13.21 12.61
N VAL A 336 0.58 -12.75 12.08
CA VAL A 336 0.26 -12.88 10.65
C VAL A 336 -0.14 -11.54 10.09
N ASN A 337 0.59 -11.10 9.07
CA ASN A 337 0.25 -9.91 8.29
C ASN A 337 -0.20 -10.30 6.88
N TRP A 338 -1.16 -9.54 6.37
CA TRP A 338 -1.77 -9.75 5.06
C TRP A 338 -1.43 -8.61 4.14
N SER A 339 -1.05 -8.94 2.91
CA SER A 339 -0.94 -7.98 1.83
C SER A 339 -2.08 -8.18 0.84
N GLN A 340 -2.35 -7.14 0.06
CA GLN A 340 -3.40 -7.13 -0.95
C GLN A 340 -2.78 -7.05 -2.33
N VAL A 341 -3.49 -7.60 -3.32
CA VAL A 341 -3.12 -7.42 -4.72
C VAL A 341 -3.18 -5.93 -5.01
N GLY A 342 -2.02 -5.33 -5.24
CA GLY A 342 -1.92 -3.91 -5.49
C GLY A 342 -0.82 -3.51 -6.46
N VAL A 343 -1.02 -2.35 -7.06
CA VAL A 343 -0.11 -1.72 -8.01
C VAL A 343 0.24 -0.32 -7.57
N ILE A 344 1.49 0.07 -7.80
CA ILE A 344 1.89 1.48 -7.74
C ILE A 344 1.75 2.02 -9.15
N ALA A 345 1.02 3.12 -9.31
CA ALA A 345 0.76 3.72 -10.61
C ALA A 345 1.17 5.19 -10.64
N THR A 346 1.81 5.57 -11.74
CA THR A 346 2.10 6.95 -12.08
C THR A 346 1.00 7.51 -12.98
N LEU A 347 0.30 8.53 -12.50
CA LEU A 347 -0.79 9.21 -13.19
C LEU A 347 -0.38 10.62 -13.61
N ARG A 348 -0.80 11.04 -14.80
CA ARG A 348 -0.63 12.42 -15.30
C ARG A 348 -1.94 12.98 -15.86
N VAL A 349 -2.03 14.30 -15.92
CA VAL A 349 -3.14 14.99 -16.60
C VAL A 349 -3.14 14.61 -18.09
N ARG A 350 -4.32 14.27 -18.63
CA ARG A 350 -4.49 14.08 -20.07
C ARG A 350 -4.33 15.42 -20.79
N ALA A 351 -3.60 15.42 -21.90
CA ALA A 351 -3.55 16.58 -22.77
C ALA A 351 -4.95 16.83 -23.36
N PRO A 352 -5.38 18.09 -23.55
CA PRO A 352 -6.60 18.39 -24.28
C PRO A 352 -6.53 17.79 -25.69
N GLY A 353 -7.58 17.09 -26.14
CA GLY A 353 -7.73 16.64 -27.53
C GLY A 353 -7.20 15.25 -27.88
N THR A 354 -6.62 14.48 -26.96
CA THR A 354 -6.30 13.06 -27.23
C THR A 354 -7.52 12.19 -26.98
N SER A 355 -8.20 11.73 -28.04
CA SER A 355 -9.16 10.64 -27.97
C SER A 355 -8.45 9.33 -27.58
N ALA A 356 -9.17 8.45 -26.89
CA ALA A 356 -8.64 7.14 -26.52
C ALA A 356 -8.47 6.28 -27.78
N SER A 357 -7.25 5.79 -27.99
CA SER A 357 -6.95 4.65 -28.86
C SER A 357 -6.91 3.37 -28.05
#